data_AF-A0A973MSC6-F1
#
_entry.id   AF-A0A973MSC6-F1
#
_cell.length_a   1.000
_cell.length_b   1.000
_cell.length_c   1.000
_cell.angle_alpha   90.00
_cell.angle_beta   90.00
_cell.angle_gamma   90.00
#
_symmetry.space_group_name_H-M   'P 1'
#
loop_
_entity.id
_entity.type
_entity.pdbx_description
1 polymer ?
#
loop_
_entity_poly.entity_id
_entity_poly.type
_entity_poly.pdbx_seq_one_letter_code
_entity_poly.pdbx_strand_id
1 'polypeptide(L)'
;MTGRRLSARRAREVIDGARLVKAPDWRDTRHWHVVAADGAVLVVVAPSYGGASRSGRNGWRWWIADHGPNGSRDREATRETAGARGLADWQRWITSR
;
A
#
# COMPACT_ATOMS: atom_id res chain seq x y z
N MET A 1 3.13 2.29 -15.01
CA MET A 1 2.58 2.89 -16.26
C MET A 1 2.44 4.39 -16.03
N THR A 2 2.98 5.27 -16.88
CA THR A 2 2.73 6.73 -16.78
C THR A 2 1.34 7.07 -17.31
N GLY A 3 0.33 6.61 -16.58
CA GLY A 3 -1.08 6.86 -16.87
C GLY A 3 -1.46 8.30 -16.56
N ARG A 4 -2.30 8.87 -17.42
CA ARG A 4 -2.98 10.16 -17.28
C ARG A 4 -3.43 10.39 -15.83
N ARG A 5 -3.06 11.55 -15.26
CA ARG A 5 -3.48 11.98 -13.92
C ARG A 5 -4.99 11.91 -13.78
N LEU A 6 -5.46 11.41 -12.64
CA LEU A 6 -6.88 11.31 -12.34
C LEU A 6 -7.37 12.57 -11.64
N SER A 7 -8.66 12.90 -11.84
CA SER A 7 -9.32 13.86 -10.96
C SER A 7 -9.44 13.28 -9.55
N ALA A 8 -9.51 14.14 -8.54
CA ALA A 8 -9.70 13.70 -7.15
C ALA A 8 -10.95 12.84 -6.96
N ARG A 9 -12.03 13.16 -7.69
CA ARG A 9 -13.28 12.37 -7.71
C ARG A 9 -13.03 10.95 -8.21
N ARG A 10 -12.33 10.81 -9.35
CA ARG A 10 -12.06 9.48 -9.93
C ARG A 10 -11.10 8.67 -9.09
N ALA A 11 -10.10 9.33 -8.49
CA ALA A 11 -9.20 8.66 -7.54
C ALA A 11 -9.96 8.13 -6.31
N ARG A 12 -10.93 8.89 -5.78
CA ARG A 12 -11.78 8.44 -4.67
C ARG A 12 -12.61 7.21 -5.06
N GLU A 13 -13.23 7.20 -6.24
CA GLU A 13 -14.00 6.03 -6.72
C GLU A 13 -13.14 4.76 -6.80
N VAL A 14 -11.88 4.89 -7.23
CA VAL A 14 -10.94 3.76 -7.24
C VAL A 14 -10.63 3.27 -5.82
N ILE A 15 -10.42 4.20 -4.88
CA ILE A 15 -10.15 3.89 -3.47
C ILE A 15 -11.33 3.18 -2.82
N ASP A 16 -12.55 3.65 -3.06
CA ASP A 16 -13.77 3.09 -2.46
C ASP A 16 -14.03 1.66 -2.94
N GLY A 17 -13.59 1.31 -4.15
CA GLY A 17 -13.64 -0.05 -4.68
C GLY A 17 -12.45 -0.93 -4.29
N ALA A 18 -11.42 -0.39 -3.65
CA ALA A 18 -10.18 -1.10 -3.37
C ALA A 18 -10.29 -2.05 -2.18
N ARG A 19 -9.51 -3.14 -2.21
CA ARG A 19 -9.52 -4.19 -1.17
C ARG A 19 -8.12 -4.57 -0.75
N LEU A 20 -7.93 -4.79 0.55
CA LEU A 20 -6.69 -5.34 1.11
C LEU A 20 -6.71 -6.88 1.02
N VAL A 21 -5.84 -7.46 0.21
CA VAL A 21 -5.76 -8.90 -0.05
C VAL A 21 -4.34 -9.43 0.17
N LYS A 22 -4.19 -10.74 0.38
CA LYS A 22 -2.86 -11.35 0.42
C LYS A 22 -2.22 -11.25 -0.95
N ALA A 23 -0.93 -10.94 -1.00
CA ALA A 23 -0.17 -11.03 -2.25
C ALA A 23 -0.10 -12.50 -2.74
N PRO A 24 0.06 -12.74 -4.06
CA PRO A 24 0.21 -14.10 -4.59
C PRO A 24 1.39 -14.87 -3.98
N ASP A 25 2.48 -14.16 -3.68
CA ASP A 25 3.72 -14.63 -3.07
C ASP A 25 3.72 -14.51 -1.54
N TRP A 26 2.54 -14.33 -0.92
CA TRP A 26 2.42 -14.07 0.52
C TRP A 26 3.10 -15.14 1.40
N ARG A 27 3.19 -16.39 0.94
CA ARG A 27 3.86 -17.45 1.70
C ARG A 27 5.32 -17.10 2.00
N ASP A 28 5.97 -16.42 1.07
CA ASP A 28 7.39 -16.10 1.10
C ASP A 28 7.63 -14.69 1.66
N THR A 29 6.88 -13.70 1.18
CA THR A 29 7.12 -12.29 1.52
C THR A 29 6.23 -11.76 2.64
N ARG A 30 5.12 -12.45 2.93
CA ARG A 30 4.07 -12.00 3.87
C ARG A 30 3.46 -10.64 3.50
N HIS A 31 3.60 -10.22 2.24
CA HIS A 31 3.09 -8.96 1.72
C HIS A 31 1.58 -9.00 1.48
N TRP A 32 0.92 -7.90 1.74
CA TRP A 32 -0.46 -7.66 1.36
C TRP A 32 -0.52 -6.62 0.24
N HIS A 33 -1.53 -6.72 -0.60
CA HIS A 33 -1.78 -5.78 -1.70
C HIS A 33 -3.09 -5.06 -1.45
N VAL A 34 -3.11 -3.75 -1.69
CA VAL A 34 -4.35 -3.01 -1.89
C VAL A 34 -4.62 -3.00 -3.38
N VAL A 35 -5.72 -3.63 -3.78
CA VAL A 35 -6.06 -3.91 -5.18
C VAL A 35 -7.35 -3.18 -5.54
N ALA A 36 -7.35 -2.47 -6.66
CA ALA A 36 -8.55 -1.84 -7.22
C ALA A 36 -9.54 -2.88 -7.75
N ALA A 37 -10.77 -2.44 -8.03
CA ALA A 37 -11.82 -3.34 -8.53
C ALA A 37 -11.49 -4.03 -9.87
N ASP A 38 -10.61 -3.44 -10.68
CA ASP A 38 -10.12 -3.98 -11.95
C ASP A 38 -8.91 -4.93 -11.80
N GLY A 39 -8.45 -5.18 -10.57
CA GLY A 39 -7.30 -6.03 -10.28
C GLY A 39 -5.97 -5.30 -10.25
N ALA A 40 -5.92 -3.98 -10.50
CA ALA A 40 -4.67 -3.23 -10.42
C ALA A 40 -4.17 -3.10 -8.97
N VAL A 41 -2.90 -3.42 -8.74
CA VAL A 41 -2.27 -3.22 -7.42
C VAL A 41 -1.92 -1.75 -7.26
N LEU A 42 -2.51 -1.09 -6.26
CA LEU A 42 -2.28 0.33 -5.97
C LEU A 42 -1.13 0.51 -4.97
N VAL A 43 -1.15 -0.30 -3.91
CA VAL A 43 -0.25 -0.21 -2.76
C VAL A 43 0.18 -1.60 -2.35
N VAL A 44 1.44 -1.76 -2.01
CA VAL A 44 1.96 -2.94 -1.33
C VAL A 44 2.16 -2.62 0.14
N VAL A 45 1.72 -3.52 1.02
CA VAL A 45 1.86 -3.43 2.47
C VAL A 45 2.74 -4.58 2.94
N ALA A 46 3.88 -4.27 3.53
CA ALA A 46 4.86 -5.27 3.96
C ALA A 46 5.10 -5.23 5.46
N PRO A 47 5.32 -6.38 6.11
CA PRO A 47 5.78 -6.37 7.49
C PRO A 47 7.16 -5.70 7.56
N SER A 48 7.36 -4.93 8.62
CA SER A 48 8.68 -4.42 8.98
C SER A 48 9.26 -5.27 10.09
N TYR A 49 10.54 -5.58 9.99
CA TYR A 49 11.27 -6.37 10.98
C TYR A 49 12.37 -5.51 11.61
N GLY A 50 12.94 -5.98 12.72
CA GLY A 50 14.03 -5.27 13.41
C GLY A 50 13.54 -4.31 14.49
N GLY A 51 13.20 -4.89 15.64
CA GLY A 51 12.86 -4.21 16.88
C GLY A 51 12.78 -5.24 18.02
N ALA A 52 12.60 -4.78 19.26
CA ALA A 52 12.59 -5.65 20.45
C ALA A 52 11.32 -6.51 20.63
N SER A 53 10.44 -6.60 19.61
CA SER A 53 9.22 -7.38 19.73
C SER A 53 9.52 -8.89 19.69
N ARG A 54 8.74 -9.68 20.45
CA ARG A 54 8.92 -11.13 20.59
C ARG A 54 8.82 -11.91 19.27
N SER A 55 8.20 -11.34 18.25
CA SER A 55 8.08 -11.95 16.90
C SER A 55 9.10 -11.39 15.89
N GLY A 56 9.92 -10.41 16.29
CA GLY A 56 10.80 -9.66 15.40
C GLY A 56 10.06 -8.70 14.45
N ARG A 57 8.73 -8.79 14.33
CA ARG A 57 7.90 -7.87 13.56
C ARG A 57 7.69 -6.59 14.35
N ASN A 58 8.03 -5.47 13.74
CA ASN A 58 7.93 -4.15 14.31
C ASN A 58 7.10 -3.25 13.38
N GLY A 59 5.81 -3.58 13.24
CA GLY A 59 4.84 -2.84 12.45
C GLY A 59 4.76 -3.23 10.96
N TRP A 60 4.07 -2.39 10.20
CA TRP A 60 3.79 -2.54 8.78
C TRP A 60 4.18 -1.28 8.01
N ARG A 61 4.83 -1.47 6.88
CA ARG A 61 5.19 -0.41 5.93
C ARG A 61 4.32 -0.51 4.70
N TRP A 62 4.28 0.55 3.93
CA TRP A 62 3.57 0.58 2.66
C TRP A 62 4.39 1.32 1.60
N TRP A 63 4.09 1.06 0.34
CA TRP A 63 4.55 1.85 -0.79
C TRP A 63 3.57 1.75 -1.97
N ILE A 64 3.58 2.77 -2.83
CA ILE A 64 2.84 2.74 -4.10
C ILE A 64 3.48 1.68 -5.00
N ALA A 65 2.68 0.77 -5.54
CA ALA A 65 3.17 -0.39 -6.29
C ALA A 65 4.09 0.01 -7.46
N ASP A 66 3.74 1.09 -8.18
CA ASP A 66 4.51 1.63 -9.30
C ASP A 66 5.88 2.21 -8.90
N HIS A 67 6.10 2.56 -7.64
CA HIS A 67 7.36 3.15 -7.16
C HIS A 67 8.27 2.16 -6.44
N GLY A 68 7.74 0.99 -6.06
CA GLY A 68 8.47 0.02 -5.24
C GLY A 68 8.73 0.51 -3.81
N PRO A 69 9.42 -0.30 -2.98
CA PRO A 69 9.69 0.02 -1.59
C PRO A 69 10.44 1.35 -1.47
N ASN A 70 9.86 2.30 -0.74
CA ASN A 70 10.57 3.51 -0.36
C ASN A 70 11.41 3.26 0.90
N GLY A 71 12.48 4.04 1.07
CA GLY A 71 13.35 3.97 2.25
C GLY A 71 12.71 4.53 3.53
N SER A 72 11.39 4.77 3.56
CA SER A 72 10.73 5.37 4.72
C SER A 72 10.88 4.47 5.95
N ARG A 73 11.16 5.12 7.08
CA ARG A 73 11.21 4.47 8.39
C ARG A 73 9.83 4.38 9.03
N ASP A 74 8.83 5.03 8.46
CA ASP A 74 7.48 5.07 8.99
C ASP A 74 6.86 3.68 9.04
N ARG A 75 6.23 3.35 10.16
CA ARG A 75 5.60 2.04 10.37
C ARG A 75 4.26 2.28 11.05
N GLU A 76 3.25 1.59 10.56
CA GLU A 76 1.95 1.57 11.19
C GLU A 76 1.79 0.29 12.03
N ALA A 77 0.99 0.38 13.09
CA ALA A 77 0.77 -0.74 14.01
C ALA A 77 0.05 -1.92 13.32
N THR A 78 -0.81 -1.63 12.35
CA THR A 78 -1.63 -2.62 11.64
C THR A 78 -1.45 -2.51 10.12
N ARG A 79 -1.69 -3.62 9.42
CA ARG A 79 -1.68 -3.67 7.96
C ARG A 79 -2.80 -2.82 7.35
N GLU A 80 -3.93 -2.71 8.04
CA GLU A 80 -5.09 -1.92 7.64
C GLU A 80 -4.74 -0.42 7.66
N THR A 81 -4.11 0.06 8.74
CA THR A 81 -3.67 1.46 8.82
C THR A 81 -2.58 1.75 7.79
N ALA A 82 -1.62 0.84 7.59
CA ALA A 82 -0.62 0.96 6.52
C ALA A 82 -1.27 1.05 5.12
N GLY A 83 -2.28 0.21 4.85
CA GLY A 83 -3.04 0.24 3.60
C GLY A 83 -3.79 1.56 3.41
N ALA A 84 -4.44 2.08 4.45
CA ALA A 84 -5.14 3.36 4.40
C ALA A 84 -4.20 4.55 4.17
N ARG A 85 -3.03 4.58 4.84
CA ARG A 85 -1.97 5.57 4.59
C ARG A 85 -1.47 5.49 3.16
N GLY A 86 -1.22 4.29 2.66
CA GLY A 86 -0.81 4.08 1.28
C GLY A 86 -1.84 4.53 0.26
N LEU A 87 -3.14 4.34 0.53
CA LEU A 87 -4.20 4.88 -0.34
C LEU A 87 -4.22 6.42 -0.33
N ALA A 88 -3.96 7.06 0.81
CA ALA A 88 -3.83 8.51 0.88
C ALA A 88 -2.61 9.02 0.08
N ASP A 89 -1.48 8.32 0.16
CA ASP A 89 -0.29 8.63 -0.64
C ASP A 89 -0.52 8.41 -2.14
N TRP A 90 -1.16 7.31 -2.50
CA TRP A 90 -1.54 7.01 -3.88
C TRP A 90 -2.49 8.08 -4.44
N GLN A 91 -3.49 8.50 -3.66
CA GLN A 91 -4.42 9.57 -4.04
C GLN A 91 -3.67 10.88 -4.31
N ARG A 92 -2.77 11.28 -3.40
CA ARG A 92 -1.93 12.46 -3.59
C ARG A 92 -1.10 12.36 -4.87
N TRP A 93 -0.41 11.24 -5.07
CA TRP A 93 0.43 11.02 -6.24
C TRP A 93 -0.37 11.06 -7.55
N ILE A 94 -1.50 10.36 -7.65
CA ILE A 94 -2.24 10.26 -8.92
C ILE A 94 -2.98 11.54 -9.29
N THR A 95 -3.22 12.43 -8.31
CA THR A 95 -3.88 13.72 -8.48
C THR A 95 -2.93 14.91 -8.53
N SER A 96 -1.69 14.78 -8.03
CA SER A 96 -0.67 15.83 -8.10
C SER A 96 -0.30 16.11 -9.57
N ARG A 97 -0.35 17.39 -9.95
CA ARG A 97 0.01 17.87 -11.30
C ARG A 97 1.51 17.75 -11.53
#